data_AF-A0A495KV54-F1
#
_entry.id   AF-A0A495KV54-F1
#
_cell.length_a   1.000
_cell.length_b   1.000
_cell.length_c   1.000
_cell.angle_alpha   90.00
_cell.angle_beta   90.00
_cell.angle_gamma   90.00
#
_symmetry.space_group_name_H-M   'P 1'
#
loop_
_entity.id
_entity.type
_entity.pdbx_description
1 polymer ?
#
loop_
_entity_poly.entity_id
_entity_poly.type
_entity_poly.pdbx_seq_one_letter_code
_entity_poly.pdbx_strand_id
1 'polypeptide(L)' 'MGWTRADDDTQYAVARRLQRAHVGRWLVFWGPGSRAYWAFYRGPEHVRPLSAAQPEQLHRSVLDLQRQLDLATGRVPFKQ' A
#
# COMPACT_ATOMS: atom_id res chain seq x y z
N MET A 1 23.41 16.50 -11.39
CA MET A 1 22.00 16.92 -11.31
C MET A 1 21.35 16.20 -10.15
N GLY A 2 20.62 16.91 -9.30
CA GLY A 2 19.94 16.33 -8.14
C GLY A 2 18.58 15.75 -8.52
N TRP A 3 18.09 14.80 -7.72
CA TRP A 3 16.71 14.32 -7.82
C TRP A 3 15.74 15.48 -7.57
N THR A 4 14.71 15.55 -8.40
CA THR A 4 13.56 16.45 -8.24
C THR A 4 12.28 15.62 -8.14
N ARG A 5 11.23 16.21 -7.57
CA ARG A 5 9.90 15.58 -7.52
C ARG A 5 9.41 15.14 -8.90
N ALA A 6 9.71 15.93 -9.94
CA ALA A 6 9.26 15.68 -11.30
C ALA A 6 9.81 14.36 -11.87
N ASP A 7 10.98 13.91 -11.41
CA ASP A 7 11.58 12.64 -11.82
C ASP A 7 10.71 11.42 -11.45
N ASP A 8 9.81 11.58 -10.46
CA ASP A 8 8.94 10.53 -9.93
C ASP A 8 7.44 10.85 -10.06
N ASP A 9 7.04 11.80 -10.91
CA ASP A 9 5.64 12.22 -11.03
C ASP A 9 4.70 11.07 -11.40
N THR A 10 5.18 10.15 -12.26
CA THR A 10 4.44 8.93 -12.62
C THR A 10 4.22 8.04 -11.41
N GLN A 11 5.25 7.82 -10.60
CA GLN A 11 5.24 6.99 -9.41
C GLN A 11 4.33 7.62 -8.35
N TYR A 12 4.37 8.93 -8.17
CA TYR A 12 3.43 9.62 -7.30
C TYR A 12 1.98 9.51 -7.79
N ALA A 13 1.72 9.58 -9.10
CA ALA A 13 0.39 9.39 -9.65
C ALA A 13 -0.15 7.97 -9.41
N VAL A 14 0.70 6.95 -9.58
CA VAL A 14 0.38 5.55 -9.29
C VAL A 14 0.14 5.33 -7.80
N ALA A 15 1.02 5.84 -6.93
CA ALA A 15 0.86 5.76 -5.48
C ALA A 15 -0.47 6.40 -5.02
N ARG A 16 -0.87 7.53 -5.62
CA ARG A 16 -2.18 8.15 -5.34
C ARG A 16 -3.36 7.25 -5.76
N ARG A 17 -3.24 6.53 -6.88
CA ARG A 17 -4.27 5.56 -7.32
C ARG A 17 -4.37 4.40 -6.33
N LEU A 18 -3.23 3.83 -5.93
CA LEU A 18 -3.18 2.76 -4.92
C LEU A 18 -3.72 3.22 -3.55
N GLN A 19 -3.36 4.43 -3.11
CA GLN A 19 -3.87 5.00 -1.87
C GLN A 19 -5.39 5.07 -1.87
N ARG A 20 -6.02 5.52 -2.96
CA ARG A 20 -7.49 5.58 -3.06
C ARG A 20 -8.14 4.20 -2.95
N ALA A 21 -7.52 3.17 -3.52
CA ALA A 21 -8.03 1.81 -3.44
C ALA A 21 -8.02 1.24 -2.01
N HIS A 22 -7.15 1.75 -1.14
CA HIS A 22 -6.90 1.18 0.20
C HIS A 22 -7.06 2.18 1.37
N VAL A 23 -7.57 3.38 1.10
CA VAL A 23 -7.53 4.56 2.01
C VAL A 23 -8.08 4.30 3.43
N GLY A 24 -9.03 3.40 3.56
CA GLY A 24 -9.67 3.08 4.84
C GLY A 24 -8.79 2.27 5.79
N ARG A 25 -7.92 1.39 5.28
CA ARG A 25 -7.14 0.44 6.10
C ARG A 25 -5.63 0.59 5.93
N TRP A 26 -5.17 1.26 4.87
CA TRP A 26 -3.76 1.42 4.55
C TRP A 26 -3.41 2.87 4.23
N LEU A 27 -2.17 3.21 4.58
CA LEU A 27 -1.46 4.38 4.08
C LEU A 27 -0.44 3.92 3.04
N VAL A 28 -0.55 4.42 1.82
CA VAL A 28 0.23 4.02 0.65
C VAL A 28 0.91 5.24 0.04
N PHE A 29 2.20 5.13 -0.26
CA PHE A 29 2.98 6.21 -0.88
C PHE A 29 4.18 5.67 -1.69
N TRP A 30 4.79 6.54 -2.49
CA TRP A 30 6.06 6.30 -3.17
C TRP A 30 7.22 6.86 -2.33
N GLY A 31 8.22 6.03 -2.06
CA GLY A 31 9.47 6.42 -1.41
C GLY A 31 10.58 6.62 -2.45
N PRO A 32 10.94 7.85 -2.82
CA PRO A 32 11.94 8.12 -3.86
C PRO A 32 13.33 7.57 -3.50
N GLY A 33 13.73 7.72 -2.23
CA GLY A 33 15.02 7.21 -1.75
C GLY A 33 15.14 5.67 -1.81
N SER A 34 14.03 4.95 -1.59
CA SER A 34 14.01 3.48 -1.67
C SER A 34 13.64 2.95 -3.06
N ARG A 35 13.23 3.83 -3.99
CA ARG A 35 12.62 3.47 -5.28
C ARG A 35 11.54 2.38 -5.14
N ALA A 36 10.69 2.52 -4.13
CA ALA A 36 9.66 1.53 -3.82
C ALA A 36 8.35 2.19 -3.37
N TYR A 37 7.25 1.53 -3.68
CA TYR A 37 5.95 1.82 -3.08
C TYR A 37 5.89 1.16 -1.70
N TRP A 38 5.30 1.85 -0.75
CA TRP A 38 5.12 1.38 0.62
C TRP A 38 3.65 1.36 0.99
N ALA A 39 3.25 0.39 1.82
CA ALA A 39 1.93 0.34 2.44
C ALA A 39 2.07 0.06 3.95
N PHE A 40 1.48 0.94 4.76
CA PHE A 40 1.42 0.85 6.21
C PHE A 40 -0.01 0.60 6.64
N TYR A 41 -0.22 -0.47 7.40
CA TYR A 41 -1.54 -0.80 7.93
C TYR A 41 -1.93 0.18 9.04
N ARG A 42 -3.20 0.57 9.08
CA ARG A 42 -3.75 1.56 10.03
C ARG A 42 -4.64 0.95 11.11
N GLY A 43 -4.82 -0.37 11.11
CA GLY A 43 -5.61 -1.06 12.13
C GLY A 43 -4.81 -1.36 13.40
N PRO A 44 -5.47 -1.94 14.43
CA PRO A 44 -4.87 -2.19 15.73
C PRO A 44 -3.84 -3.34 15.72
N GLU A 45 -3.87 -4.21 14.71
CA GLU A 45 -2.94 -5.33 14.60
C GLU A 45 -1.53 -4.85 14.24
N HIS A 46 -0.52 -5.37 14.92
CA HIS A 46 0.86 -5.06 14.61
C HIS A 46 1.34 -5.90 13.41
N VAL A 47 1.37 -5.28 12.24
CA VAL A 47 1.86 -5.86 10.98
C VAL A 47 3.03 -5.06 10.43
N ARG A 48 3.99 -5.76 9.84
CA ARG A 48 5.14 -5.12 9.20
C ARG A 48 4.70 -4.31 7.99
N PRO A 49 5.30 -3.14 7.74
CA PRO A 49 5.07 -2.40 6.51
C PRO A 49 5.39 -3.25 5.28
N LEU A 50 4.55 -3.16 4.26
CA LEU A 50 4.78 -3.81 2.98
C LEU A 50 5.50 -2.85 2.05
N SER A 51 6.37 -3.36 1.20
CA SER A 51 6.98 -2.58 0.12
C SER A 51 7.19 -3.41 -1.13
N ALA A 52 7.15 -2.75 -2.30
CA ALA A 52 7.55 -3.35 -3.56
C ALA A 52 7.96 -2.26 -4.55
N ALA A 53 8.91 -2.57 -5.44
CA ALA A 53 9.27 -1.68 -6.54
C ALA A 53 8.14 -1.55 -7.59
N GLN A 54 7.33 -2.61 -7.76
CA GLN A 54 6.23 -2.64 -8.70
C GLN A 54 4.88 -2.42 -7.99
N PRO A 55 4.01 -1.54 -8.53
CA PRO A 55 2.75 -1.20 -7.88
C PRO A 55 1.76 -2.37 -7.80
N GLU A 56 1.73 -3.25 -8.81
CA GLU A 56 0.88 -4.44 -8.85
C GLU A 56 1.33 -5.47 -7.80
N GLN A 57 2.63 -5.57 -7.54
CA GLN A 57 3.15 -6.43 -6.50
C GLN A 57 2.74 -5.94 -5.12
N LEU A 58 2.89 -4.63 -4.83
CA LEU A 58 2.42 -4.05 -3.57
C LEU A 58 0.92 -4.26 -3.40
N HIS A 59 0.14 -4.03 -4.46
CA HIS A 59 -1.31 -4.20 -4.44
C HIS A 59 -1.71 -5.63 -4.05
N ARG A 60 -1.10 -6.65 -4.67
CA ARG A 60 -1.35 -8.06 -4.32
C ARG A 60 -0.99 -8.37 -2.87
N SER A 61 0.19 -7.94 -2.41
CA SER A 61 0.61 -8.17 -1.02
C SER A 61 -0.33 -7.53 -0.01
N VAL A 62 -0.86 -6.34 -0.30
CA VAL A 62 -1.87 -5.68 0.54
C VAL A 62 -3.15 -6.51 0.59
N LEU A 63 -3.67 -6.99 -0.54
CA LEU A 63 -4.87 -7.82 -0.58
C LEU A 63 -4.71 -9.13 0.17
N ASP A 64 -3.55 -9.79 0.03
CA ASP A 64 -3.29 -11.06 0.70
C ASP A 64 -3.18 -10.89 2.21
N LEU A 65 -2.47 -9.86 2.69
CA LEU A 65 -2.38 -9.59 4.12
C LEU A 65 -3.73 -9.11 4.68
N GLN A 66 -4.48 -8.30 3.93
CA GLN A 66 -5.83 -7.90 4.32
C GLN A 66 -6.74 -9.10 4.56
N ARG A 67 -6.70 -10.08 3.63
CA ARG A 67 -7.44 -11.34 3.76
C ARG A 67 -7.03 -12.11 5.00
N GLN A 68 -5.73 -12.20 5.29
CA GLN A 68 -5.22 -12.89 6.49
C GLN A 68 -5.71 -12.21 7.79
N LEU A 69 -5.68 -10.88 7.85
CA LEU A 69 -6.15 -10.11 9.00
C LEU A 69 -7.66 -10.27 9.21
N ASP A 70 -8.45 -10.23 8.14
CA ASP A 70 -9.90 -10.42 8.20
C ASP A 70 -10.26 -11.83 8.72
N LEU A 71 -9.53 -12.86 8.30
CA LEU A 71 -9.70 -14.23 8.81
C LEU A 71 -9.29 -14.36 10.28
N ALA A 72 -8.16 -13.77 10.67
CA ALA A 72 -7.65 -13.85 12.04
C ALA A 72 -8.55 -13.11 13.06
N THR A 73 -9.22 -12.06 12.62
CA THR A 73 -10.08 -11.21 13.49
C THR A 73 -11.56 -11.60 13.44
N GLY A 74 -11.94 -12.61 12.66
CA GLY A 74 -13.34 -13.00 12.47
C GLY A 74 -14.19 -11.96 11.73
N ARG A 75 -13.57 -10.93 11.15
CA ARG A 75 -14.23 -9.92 10.31
C ARG A 75 -14.39 -10.49 8.91
N VAL A 76 -15.41 -11.31 8.71
CA VAL A 76 -15.80 -11.73 7.36
C VAL A 76 -16.30 -10.50 6.60
N PRO A 77 -15.86 -10.23 5.36
CA PRO A 77 -16.42 -9.15 4.57
C PRO A 77 -17.92 -9.38 4.36
N PHE A 78 -18.73 -8.39 4.74
CA PHE A 78 -20.17 -8.37 4.50
C PHE A 78 -20.39 -8.47 2.99
N LYS A 79 -20.95 -9.60 2.52
CA LYS A 79 -21.43 -9.71 1.14
C LYS A 79 -22.59 -8.70 0.96
N GLN A 80 -22.46 -7.81 -0.02
CA GLN A 80 -23.62 -7.12 -0.60
C GLN A 80 -24.37 -8.07 -1.53
#